data_AF-I4BUB1-F1
#
_entry.id   AF-I4BUB1-F1
#
_cell.length_a   1.000
_cell.length_b   1.000
_cell.length_c   1.000
_cell.angle_alpha   90.00
_cell.angle_beta   90.00
_cell.angle_gamma   90.00
#
_symmetry.space_group_name_H-M   'P 1'
#
loop_
_entity.id
_entity.type
_entity.pdbx_description
1 polymer ?
#
loop_
_entity_poly.entity_id
_entity_poly.type
_entity_poly.pdbx_seq_one_letter_code
_entity_poly.pdbx_strand_id
1 'polypeptide(L)' 'MDKIMNFLREARAELKRVTWPNKKQVWISTLLVIGVTLLVSAYLGILDLIFTAFFSRVIG' A
#
# COMPACT_ATOMS: atom_id res chain seq x y z
N MET A 1 -13.44 23.03 -30.14
CA MET A 1 -13.40 22.19 -28.92
C MET A 1 -12.96 20.75 -29.21
N ASP A 2 -12.75 20.39 -30.49
CA ASP A 2 -12.43 19.03 -30.95
C ASP A 2 -10.98 18.59 -30.69
N LYS A 3 -10.03 19.53 -30.61
CA LYS A 3 -8.61 19.23 -30.32
C LYS A 3 -8.41 18.56 -28.96
N ILE A 4 -9.11 19.01 -27.92
CA ILE A 4 -8.97 18.46 -26.55
C ILE A 4 -9.58 17.06 -26.48
N MET A 5 -10.73 16.86 -27.14
CA MET A 5 -11.40 15.56 -27.22
C MET A 5 -10.54 14.53 -27.97
N ASN A 6 -9.90 14.94 -29.06
CA ASN A 6 -8.97 14.10 -29.82
C ASN A 6 -7.71 13.79 -29.01
N PHE A 7 -7.15 14.76 -28.28
CA PHE A 7 -5.98 14.56 -27.43
C PHE A 7 -6.25 13.58 -26.28
N LEU A 8 -7.42 13.67 -25.62
CA LEU A 8 -7.84 12.71 -24.60
C LEU A 8 -8.07 11.30 -25.17
N ARG A 9 -8.56 11.21 -26.41
CA ARG A 9 -8.77 9.93 -27.09
C ARG A 9 -7.46 9.25 -27.47
N GLU A 10 -6.48 10.01 -27.95
CA GLU A 10 -5.12 9.54 -28.23
C GLU A 10 -4.39 9.14 -26.93
N ALA A 11 -4.45 9.97 -25.89
CA ALA A 11 -3.85 9.66 -24.58
C ALA A 11 -4.43 8.37 -23.97
N ARG A 12 -5.75 8.14 -24.10
CA ARG A 12 -6.40 6.91 -23.65
C ARG A 12 -5.98 5.69 -24.48
N ALA A 13 -5.67 5.86 -25.76
CA ALA A 13 -5.15 4.79 -26.61
C ALA A 13 -3.71 4.42 -26.25
N GLU A 14 -2.85 5.41 -25.95
CA GLU A 14 -1.47 5.23 -25.47
C GLU A 14 -1.44 4.51 -24.11
N LEU A 15 -2.29 4.96 -23.17
CA LEU A 15 -2.45 4.35 -21.83
C LEU A 15 -2.91 2.89 -21.87
N LYS A 16 -3.52 2.47 -22.99
CA LYS A 16 -3.95 1.08 -23.20
C LYS A 16 -2.83 0.19 -23.74
N ARG A 17 -1.78 0.77 -24.35
CA ARG A 17 -0.54 0.07 -24.72
C ARG A 17 0.39 -0.15 -23.53
N VAL A 18 0.23 0.62 -22.47
CA VAL A 18 0.92 0.38 -21.20
C VAL A 18 0.46 -0.97 -20.67
N THR A 19 1.42 -1.87 -20.45
CA THR A 19 1.19 -3.22 -19.93
C THR A 19 0.68 -3.12 -18.49
N TRP A 20 -0.64 -2.99 -18.34
CA TRP A 20 -1.27 -3.00 -17.03
C TRP A 20 -1.07 -4.37 -16.39
N PRO A 21 -0.64 -4.42 -15.12
CA PRO A 21 -0.51 -5.66 -14.40
C PRO A 21 -1.85 -6.39 -14.36
N ASN A 22 -1.80 -7.71 -14.47
CA ASN A 22 -3.00 -8.54 -14.44
C ASN A 22 -3.75 -8.29 -13.13
N LYS A 23 -5.08 -8.08 -13.18
CA LYS A 23 -5.92 -7.78 -12.01
C LYS A 23 -5.71 -8.76 -10.86
N LYS A 24 -5.45 -10.04 -11.17
CA LYS A 24 -5.13 -11.08 -10.18
C LYS A 24 -3.85 -10.80 -9.39
N GLN A 25 -2.80 -10.33 -10.07
CA GLN A 25 -1.52 -10.01 -9.43
C GLN A 25 -1.66 -8.82 -8.47
N VAL A 26 -2.44 -7.80 -8.87
CA VAL A 26 -2.72 -6.64 -8.01
C VAL A 26 -3.41 -7.07 -6.72
N TRP A 27 -4.42 -7.92 -6.79
CA TRP A 27 -5.13 -8.44 -5.60
C TRP A 27 -4.22 -9.24 -4.67
N ILE A 28 -3.38 -10.11 -5.21
CA ILE A 28 -2.43 -10.90 -4.41
C ILE A 28 -1.41 -9.99 -3.72
N SER A 29 -0.83 -9.03 -4.44
CA SER A 29 0.12 -8.08 -3.87
C SER A 29 -0.51 -7.23 -2.76
N THR A 30 -1.75 -6.77 -2.93
CA THR A 30 -2.45 -6.01 -1.89
C THR A 30 -2.69 -6.86 -0.64
N LEU A 31 -3.12 -8.11 -0.81
CA LEU A 31 -3.34 -9.02 0.32
C LEU A 31 -2.04 -9.33 1.07
N LEU A 32 -0.94 -9.52 0.33
CA LEU A 32 0.38 -9.71 0.92
C LEU A 32 0.80 -8.50 1.75
N VAL A 33 0.65 -7.28 1.21
CA VAL A 33 0.99 -6.04 1.92
C VAL A 33 0.17 -5.92 3.20
N ILE A 34 -1.14 -6.16 3.15
CA ILE A 34 -2.00 -6.14 4.34
C ILE A 34 -1.51 -7.14 5.40
N GLY A 35 -1.18 -8.37 5.00
CA GLY A 35 -0.65 -9.39 5.91
C GLY A 35 0.67 -8.98 6.56
N VAL A 36 1.61 -8.46 5.77
CA VAL A 36 2.92 -8.01 6.26
C VAL A 36 2.76 -6.80 7.19
N THR A 37 1.93 -5.82 6.83
CA THR A 37 1.68 -4.64 7.67
C THR A 37 1.07 -5.04 9.02
N LEU A 38 0.12 -5.97 9.05
CA LEU A 38 -0.44 -6.48 10.30
C LEU A 38 0.62 -7.15 11.17
N LEU A 39 1.47 -8.00 10.60
CA LEU A 39 2.57 -8.64 11.34
C LEU A 39 3.55 -7.62 11.93
N VAL A 40 3.96 -6.62 11.14
CA VAL A 40 4.88 -5.57 11.59
C VAL A 40 4.23 -4.73 12.70
N SER A 41 2.95 -4.36 12.54
CA SER A 41 2.22 -3.60 13.57
C SER A 41 2.07 -4.37 14.88
N ALA A 42 1.83 -5.69 14.81
CA ALA A 42 1.72 -6.53 15.98
C ALA A 42 3.08 -6.63 16.71
N TYR A 43 4.17 -6.81 15.95
CA TYR A 43 5.51 -6.85 16.50
C TYR A 43 5.88 -5.54 17.20
N LEU A 44 5.68 -4.39 16.54
CA LEU A 44 5.95 -3.09 17.12
C LEU A 44 5.06 -2.82 18.34
N GLY A 45 3.76 -3.11 18.26
CA GLY A 45 2.84 -2.94 19.38
C GLY A 45 3.22 -3.77 20.62
N ILE A 46 3.70 -5.00 20.43
CA ILE A 46 4.20 -5.83 21.54
C ILE A 46 5.46 -5.18 22.16
N LEU A 47 6.39 -4.71 21.33
CA LEU A 47 7.58 -4.02 21.83
C LEU A 47 7.23 -2.74 22.60
N ASP A 48 6.29 -1.94 22.11
CA ASP A 48 5.84 -0.72 22.77
C ASP A 48 5.23 -1.01 24.15
N LEU A 49 4.47 -2.10 24.29
CA LEU A 49 3.93 -2.54 25.58
C LEU A 49 5.04 -2.96 26.55
N ILE A 50 6.03 -3.71 26.07
CA ILE A 50 7.18 -4.15 26.87
C ILE A 50 8.00 -2.93 27.33
N PHE A 51 8.31 -2.01 26.42
CA PHE A 51 9.06 -0.81 26.76
C PHE A 51 8.28 0.08 27.73
N THR A 52 6.99 0.29 27.51
CA THR A 52 6.15 1.08 28.43
C THR A 52 6.14 0.49 29.83
N ALA A 53 5.96 -0.83 29.95
CA ALA A 53 5.98 -1.52 31.25
C ALA A 53 7.37 -1.52 31.92
N PHE A 54 8.44 -1.55 31.12
CA PHE A 54 9.81 -1.46 31.62
C PHE A 54 10.13 -0.05 32.13
N PHE A 55 9.88 0.97 31.30
CA PHE A 55 10.11 2.37 31.68
C PHE A 55 9.24 2.78 32.86
N SER A 56 7.98 2.35 32.94
CA SER A 56 7.12 2.67 34.10
C SER A 56 7.63 2.09 35.42
N ARG A 57 8.34 0.95 35.37
CA ARG A 57 8.94 0.30 36.54
C ARG A 57 10.31 0.85 36.93
N VAL A 58 10.99 1.54 36.02
CA VAL A 58 12.35 2.06 36.23
C VAL A 58 12.33 3.55 36.58
N ILE A 59 11.37 4.31 36.03
CA ILE A 59 11.19 5.75 36.31
C ILE A 59 10.21 6.01 37.47
N GLY A 60 9.31 5.07 37.76
CA GLY A 60 8.49 5.06 38.98
C GLY A 60 9.11 4.19 40.05
#